data_AF-A0A1C6C9T0-F1
#
_entry.id   AF-A0A1C6C9T0-F1
#
_cell.length_a   1.000
_cell.length_b   1.000
_cell.length_c   1.000
_cell.angle_alpha   90.00
_cell.angle_beta   90.00
_cell.angle_gamma   90.00
#
_symmetry.space_group_name_H-M   'P 1'
#
loop_
_entity.id
_entity.type
_entity.pdbx_description
1 polymer ?
#
loop_
_entity_poly.entity_id
_entity_poly.type
_entity_poly.pdbx_seq_one_letter_code
_entity_poly.pdbx_strand_id
1 'polypeptide(L)'
;MWIEKTAITKELMRIDTRRQIIDIQQIDNRRFMYNPKTGILVLGYQYAATSTMVSSHANELADAGITKGYDDFVRGWIGTGGGYPKGVIHFAPCVDKRNITLFDRAFDTLKMFQENGALAGTVVRGFGESWEQPLSDIFTDMREPEQKPSVRRQLKKQPEAKATRQKTNHQQER
;
A
#
# COMPACT_ATOMS: atom_id res chain seq x y z
N MET A 1 -24.59 -10.14 1.99
CA MET A 1 -24.17 -9.34 3.15
C MET A 1 -23.90 -7.93 2.63
N TRP A 2 -24.47 -6.90 3.24
CA TRP A 2 -24.26 -5.52 2.80
C TRP A 2 -22.99 -4.99 3.48
N ILE A 3 -22.09 -4.41 2.69
CA ILE A 3 -20.86 -3.79 3.19
C ILE A 3 -21.10 -2.29 3.28
N GLU A 4 -20.82 -1.71 4.44
CA GLU A 4 -21.10 -0.31 4.74
C GLU A 4 -19.83 0.54 4.57
N LYS A 5 -19.92 1.63 3.81
CA LYS A 5 -18.80 2.57 3.70
C LYS A 5 -18.73 3.42 4.96
N THR A 6 -17.61 3.37 5.65
CA THR A 6 -17.38 4.12 6.89
C THR A 6 -16.46 5.30 6.61
N ALA A 7 -16.89 6.51 6.99
CA ALA A 7 -16.08 7.72 6.85
C ALA A 7 -14.97 7.75 7.91
N ILE A 8 -13.76 8.15 7.52
CA ILE A 8 -12.65 8.32 8.45
C ILE A 8 -12.84 9.63 9.24
N THR A 9 -12.83 9.53 10.57
CA THR A 9 -12.84 10.68 11.48
C THR A 9 -11.47 10.81 12.18
N LYS A 10 -11.27 11.89 12.94
CA LYS A 10 -10.03 12.11 13.71
C LYS A 10 -10.01 11.39 15.05
N GLU A 11 -11.18 11.04 15.57
CA GLU A 11 -11.38 10.35 16.84
C GLU A 11 -10.98 8.88 16.74
N LEU A 12 -10.74 8.23 17.89
CA LEU A 12 -10.57 6.77 17.98
C LEU A 12 -11.69 6.04 17.23
N MET A 13 -11.32 5.10 16.36
CA MET A 13 -12.28 4.30 15.61
C MET A 13 -12.06 2.83 15.85
N ARG A 14 -13.16 2.09 16.04
CA ARG A 14 -13.19 0.63 16.03
C ARG A 14 -14.08 0.20 14.87
N ILE A 15 -13.50 -0.55 13.94
CA ILE A 15 -14.10 -0.89 12.65
C ILE A 15 -14.11 -2.41 12.50
N ASP A 16 -15.26 -2.99 12.17
CA ASP A 16 -15.35 -4.38 11.73
C ASP A 16 -15.16 -4.44 10.21
N THR A 17 -13.94 -4.73 9.77
CA THR A 17 -13.55 -4.75 8.35
C THR A 17 -14.24 -5.85 7.54
N ARG A 18 -14.96 -6.78 8.18
CA ARG A 18 -15.80 -7.78 7.50
C ARG A 18 -17.16 -7.23 7.09
N ARG A 19 -17.55 -6.10 7.67
CA ARG A 19 -18.86 -5.45 7.48
C ARG A 19 -18.73 -4.03 6.96
N GLN A 20 -17.57 -3.42 7.17
CA GLN A 20 -17.30 -2.03 6.87
C GLN A 20 -16.08 -1.91 5.95
N ILE A 21 -16.18 -1.03 4.95
CA ILE A 21 -15.03 -0.62 4.14
C ILE A 21 -14.68 0.82 4.50
N ILE A 22 -13.38 1.07 4.61
CA ILE A 22 -12.79 2.40 4.73
C ILE A 22 -11.94 2.71 3.50
N ASP A 23 -11.58 3.98 3.37
CA ASP A 23 -10.61 4.44 2.38
C ASP A 23 -9.37 4.95 3.12
N ILE A 24 -8.30 4.16 3.12
CA ILE A 24 -7.09 4.52 3.87
C ILE A 24 -6.38 5.75 3.34
N GLN A 25 -6.68 6.20 2.11
CA GLN A 25 -6.10 7.43 1.55
C GLN A 25 -6.59 8.68 2.29
N GLN A 26 -7.65 8.57 3.10
CA GLN A 26 -8.17 9.64 3.94
C GLN A 26 -7.50 9.70 5.32
N ILE A 27 -6.61 8.74 5.62
CA ILE A 27 -5.87 8.71 6.88
C ILE A 27 -4.60 9.53 6.70
N ASP A 28 -4.38 10.53 7.55
CA ASP A 28 -3.18 11.38 7.49
C ASP A 28 -2.02 10.75 8.30
N ASN A 29 -2.25 10.41 9.56
CA ASN A 29 -1.23 9.82 10.45
C ASN A 29 -1.86 9.25 11.72
N ARG A 30 -2.08 7.94 11.76
CA ARG A 30 -2.74 7.24 12.86
C ARG A 30 -1.99 5.98 13.22
N ARG A 31 -2.11 5.56 14.47
CA ARG A 31 -1.80 4.17 14.82
C ARG A 31 -2.88 3.26 14.30
N PHE A 32 -2.48 2.07 13.89
CA PHE A 32 -3.42 0.99 13.65
C PHE A 32 -3.13 -0.18 14.58
N MET A 33 -4.18 -0.88 14.96
CA MET A 33 -4.14 -2.19 15.60
C MET A 33 -5.17 -3.07 14.90
N TYR A 34 -4.72 -4.08 14.18
CA TYR A 34 -5.60 -5.00 13.44
C TYR A 34 -5.50 -6.42 13.99
N ASN A 35 -6.65 -7.03 14.23
CA ASN A 35 -6.75 -8.44 14.57
C ASN A 35 -7.30 -9.22 13.36
N PRO A 36 -6.46 -9.94 12.60
CA PRO A 36 -6.91 -10.66 11.40
C PRO A 36 -7.90 -11.78 11.71
N LYS A 37 -7.83 -12.37 12.92
CA LYS A 37 -8.74 -13.43 13.35
C LYS A 37 -10.18 -12.94 13.54
N THR A 38 -10.35 -11.70 14.00
CA THR A 38 -11.69 -11.12 14.24
C THR A 38 -12.14 -10.17 13.14
N GLY A 39 -11.21 -9.62 12.35
CA GLY A 39 -11.49 -8.56 11.39
C GLY A 39 -11.62 -7.17 12.03
N ILE A 40 -11.31 -7.04 13.32
CA ILE A 40 -11.40 -5.75 14.01
C ILE A 40 -10.14 -4.93 13.75
N LEU A 41 -10.34 -3.74 13.18
CA LEU A 41 -9.35 -2.68 13.06
C LEU A 41 -9.66 -1.58 14.08
N VAL A 42 -8.67 -1.24 14.89
CA VAL A 42 -8.68 -0.01 15.68
C VAL A 42 -7.75 0.99 15.02
N LEU A 43 -8.27 2.17 14.72
CA LEU A 43 -7.45 3.33 14.36
C LEU A 43 -7.34 4.20 15.61
N GLY A 44 -6.12 4.34 16.13
CA GLY A 44 -5.78 5.27 17.22
C GLY A 44 -5.96 6.73 16.78
N TYR A 45 -5.95 7.71 17.66
CA TYR A 45 -6.31 9.09 17.32
C TYR A 45 -5.43 9.69 16.20
N GLN A 46 -6.00 10.61 15.41
CA GLN A 46 -5.25 11.34 14.40
C GLN A 46 -4.20 12.24 15.05
N TYR A 47 -2.93 11.92 14.81
CA TYR A 47 -1.83 12.70 15.36
C TYR A 47 -1.67 13.98 14.53
N ALA A 48 -1.68 15.12 15.20
CA ALA A 48 -1.28 16.41 14.65
C ALA A 48 -0.01 16.87 15.37
N ALA A 49 0.86 17.64 14.72
CA ALA A 49 2.10 18.14 15.33
C ALA A 49 1.87 18.95 16.62
N THR A 50 0.68 19.49 16.80
CA THR A 50 0.23 20.24 17.99
C THR A 50 -0.55 19.39 19.00
N SER A 51 -0.72 18.09 18.74
CA SER A 51 -1.50 17.21 19.60
C SER A 51 -0.75 16.98 20.92
N THR A 52 -1.38 17.37 22.02
CA THR A 52 -0.95 17.05 23.40
C THR A 52 -1.35 15.62 23.80
N MET A 53 -1.96 14.87 22.88
CA MET A 53 -2.49 13.55 23.14
C MET A 53 -1.38 12.50 23.20
N VAL A 54 -0.86 12.28 24.40
CA VAL A 54 0.04 11.17 24.70
C VAL A 54 -0.80 9.92 24.96
N SER A 55 -1.16 9.20 23.89
CA SER A 55 -1.77 7.87 24.01
C SER A 55 -0.78 6.77 23.63
N SER A 56 -1.04 5.52 23.99
CA SER A 56 -0.27 4.33 23.58
C SER A 56 -1.19 3.35 22.84
N HIS A 57 -0.64 2.38 22.09
CA HIS A 57 -1.45 1.32 21.47
C HIS A 57 -2.33 0.60 22.50
N ALA A 58 -1.84 0.40 23.74
CA ALA A 58 -2.60 -0.27 24.79
C ALA A 58 -3.76 0.59 25.30
N ASN A 59 -3.55 1.89 25.50
CA ASN A 59 -4.60 2.82 25.91
C ASN A 59 -5.70 2.88 24.84
N GLU A 60 -5.32 3.02 23.57
CA GLU A 60 -6.29 3.11 22.46
C GLU A 60 -7.07 1.81 22.26
N LEU A 61 -6.46 0.63 22.53
CA LEU A 61 -7.19 -0.63 22.55
C LEU A 61 -8.21 -0.68 23.71
N ALA A 62 -7.80 -0.27 24.91
CA ALA A 62 -8.67 -0.24 26.08
C ALA A 62 -9.86 0.71 25.87
N ASP A 63 -9.60 1.93 25.37
CA ASP A 63 -10.61 2.93 25.06
C ASP A 63 -11.56 2.47 23.93
N ALA A 64 -11.07 1.61 23.02
CA ALA A 64 -11.89 0.95 22.00
C ALA A 64 -12.68 -0.26 22.56
N GLY A 65 -12.65 -0.50 23.87
CA GLY A 65 -13.34 -1.59 24.55
C GLY A 65 -12.67 -2.95 24.34
N ILE A 66 -11.39 -3.00 23.99
CA ILE A 66 -10.59 -4.22 23.94
C ILE A 66 -9.77 -4.30 25.22
N THR A 67 -10.17 -5.17 26.15
CA THR A 67 -9.53 -5.30 27.48
C THR A 67 -8.69 -6.56 27.63
N LYS A 68 -8.64 -7.42 26.62
CA LYS A 68 -7.88 -8.69 26.59
C LYS A 68 -7.46 -9.06 25.17
N GLY A 69 -6.46 -9.93 25.06
CA GLY A 69 -6.00 -10.45 23.76
C GLY A 69 -5.19 -9.45 22.94
N TYR A 70 -4.44 -8.56 23.60
CA TYR A 70 -3.64 -7.53 22.93
C TYR A 70 -2.60 -8.11 21.95
N ASP A 71 -2.04 -9.28 22.26
CA ASP A 71 -1.05 -9.95 21.42
C ASP A 71 -1.63 -10.53 20.11
N ASP A 72 -2.95 -10.57 19.97
CA ASP A 72 -3.59 -10.94 18.72
C ASP A 72 -3.63 -9.80 17.70
N PHE A 73 -3.26 -8.57 18.11
CA PHE A 73 -3.24 -7.40 17.23
C PHE A 73 -1.86 -7.17 16.63
N VAL A 74 -1.83 -7.11 15.30
CA VAL A 74 -0.74 -6.51 14.54
C VAL A 74 -0.88 -5.00 14.61
N ARG A 75 0.23 -4.30 14.81
CA ARG A 75 0.20 -2.87 15.14
C ARG A 75 1.27 -2.08 14.42
N GLY A 76 1.01 -0.79 14.26
CA GLY A 76 1.89 0.10 13.54
C GLY A 76 1.29 1.47 13.30
N TRP A 77 1.83 2.16 12.31
CA TRP A 77 1.39 3.47 11.84
C TRP A 77 0.88 3.38 10.41
N ILE A 78 -0.12 4.18 10.10
CA ILE A 78 -0.71 4.31 8.77
C ILE A 78 -1.02 5.77 8.49
N GLY A 79 -0.78 6.21 7.26
CA GLY A 79 -0.99 7.60 6.90
C GLY A 79 -0.67 7.91 5.44
N THR A 80 -1.15 9.03 4.96
CA THR A 80 -0.97 9.54 3.61
C THR A 80 -0.60 11.01 3.67
N GLY A 81 0.58 11.37 3.16
CA GLY A 81 1.08 12.73 3.21
C GLY A 81 2.60 12.80 3.31
N GLY A 82 3.13 14.02 3.32
CA GLY A 82 4.58 14.26 3.39
C GLY A 82 5.36 13.52 2.29
N GLY A 83 6.36 12.73 2.70
CA GLY A 83 7.16 11.90 1.80
C GLY A 83 6.46 10.66 1.24
N TYR A 84 5.23 10.37 1.66
CA TYR A 84 4.46 9.19 1.25
C TYR A 84 3.15 9.59 0.57
N PRO A 85 3.20 10.14 -0.66
CA PRO A 85 2.02 10.62 -1.39
C PRO A 85 1.04 9.51 -1.81
N LYS A 86 1.46 8.25 -1.76
CA LYS A 86 0.63 7.06 -2.00
C LYS A 86 0.30 6.30 -0.70
N GLY A 87 0.63 6.90 0.44
CA GLY A 87 0.45 6.31 1.75
C GLY A 87 1.64 5.48 2.22
N VAL A 88 1.67 5.22 3.53
CA VAL A 88 2.61 4.34 4.21
C VAL A 88 1.88 3.45 5.20
N ILE A 89 2.31 2.20 5.31
CA ILE A 89 1.95 1.24 6.34
C ILE A 89 3.25 0.82 7.03
N HIS A 90 3.45 1.21 8.27
CA HIS A 90 4.68 0.97 9.03
C HIS A 90 4.41 0.08 10.22
N PHE A 91 4.91 -1.16 10.22
CA PHE A 91 4.80 -2.07 11.36
C PHE A 91 5.72 -1.64 12.50
N ALA A 92 5.16 -1.52 13.70
CA ALA A 92 5.90 -1.13 14.91
C ALA A 92 5.42 -1.98 16.11
N PRO A 93 6.12 -3.07 16.47
CA PRO A 93 7.47 -3.44 16.03
C PRO A 93 7.53 -3.97 14.59
N CYS A 94 8.74 -3.97 14.01
CA CYS A 94 8.99 -4.60 12.72
C CYS A 94 8.70 -6.10 12.77
N VAL A 95 8.23 -6.64 11.65
CA VAL A 95 7.81 -8.03 11.50
C VAL A 95 8.90 -8.79 10.75
N ASP A 96 9.65 -9.62 11.47
CA ASP A 96 10.67 -10.50 10.91
C ASP A 96 10.00 -11.70 10.22
N LYS A 97 10.42 -12.02 8.99
CA LYS A 97 9.94 -13.20 8.24
C LYS A 97 10.22 -14.53 8.94
N ARG A 98 11.16 -14.58 9.89
CA ARG A 98 11.46 -15.78 10.69
C ARG A 98 10.38 -16.05 11.73
N ASN A 99 9.63 -15.04 12.14
CA ASN A 99 8.45 -15.21 12.99
C ASN A 99 7.23 -15.45 12.10
N ILE A 100 7.08 -16.69 11.63
CA ILE A 100 6.05 -17.08 10.66
C ILE A 100 4.64 -16.67 11.12
N THR A 101 4.31 -16.90 12.39
CA THR A 101 2.97 -16.56 12.92
C THR A 101 2.69 -15.05 12.86
N LEU A 102 3.65 -14.20 13.23
CA LEU A 102 3.46 -12.76 13.13
C LEU A 102 3.48 -12.29 11.67
N PHE A 103 4.33 -12.90 10.85
CA PHE A 103 4.44 -12.60 9.43
C PHE A 103 3.13 -12.85 8.69
N ASP A 104 2.50 -14.00 8.89
CA ASP A 104 1.22 -14.34 8.27
C ASP A 104 0.12 -13.36 8.69
N ARG A 105 0.05 -13.03 9.99
CA ARG A 105 -0.91 -12.04 10.50
C ARG A 105 -0.69 -10.66 9.91
N ALA A 106 0.57 -10.26 9.74
CA ALA A 106 0.92 -8.99 9.13
C ALA A 106 0.63 -8.98 7.62
N PHE A 107 0.81 -10.09 6.92
CA PHE A 107 0.40 -10.25 5.53
C PHE A 107 -1.12 -10.10 5.37
N ASP A 108 -1.90 -10.75 6.24
CA ASP A 108 -3.37 -10.58 6.28
C ASP A 108 -3.78 -9.13 6.56
N THR A 109 -2.98 -8.41 7.37
CA THR A 109 -3.18 -6.97 7.63
C THR A 109 -2.96 -6.14 6.38
N LEU A 110 -1.90 -6.42 5.61
CA LEU A 110 -1.64 -5.75 4.33
C LEU A 110 -2.74 -6.03 3.31
N LYS A 111 -3.25 -7.27 3.26
CA LYS A 111 -4.37 -7.63 2.40
C LYS A 111 -5.63 -6.85 2.77
N MET A 112 -5.94 -6.73 4.06
CA MET A 112 -7.05 -5.90 4.52
C MET A 112 -6.87 -4.44 4.08
N PHE A 113 -5.66 -3.88 4.18
CA PHE A 113 -5.42 -2.51 3.69
C PHE A 113 -5.51 -2.38 2.16
N GLN A 114 -5.06 -3.38 1.40
CA GLN A 114 -5.26 -3.45 -0.05
C GLN A 114 -6.77 -3.37 -0.40
N GLU A 115 -7.59 -4.17 0.28
CA GLU A 115 -9.05 -4.18 0.10
C GLU A 115 -9.72 -2.88 0.56
N ASN A 116 -9.04 -2.06 1.36
CA ASN A 116 -9.52 -0.79 1.91
C ASN A 116 -8.81 0.44 1.30
N GLY A 117 -8.35 0.32 0.05
CA GLY A 117 -7.88 1.45 -0.75
C GLY A 117 -6.38 1.75 -0.65
N ALA A 118 -5.56 0.81 -0.17
CA ALA A 118 -4.12 0.93 -0.35
C ALA A 118 -3.77 0.85 -1.83
N LEU A 119 -2.87 1.74 -2.27
CA LEU A 119 -2.45 1.84 -3.65
C LEU A 119 -1.22 0.97 -3.89
N ALA A 120 -0.95 0.61 -5.15
CA ALA A 120 0.22 -0.17 -5.53
C ALA A 120 1.54 0.43 -4.99
N GLY A 121 1.64 1.75 -5.01
CA GLY A 121 2.78 2.51 -4.50
C GLY A 121 2.75 2.84 -3.01
N THR A 122 1.77 2.35 -2.24
CA THR A 122 1.77 2.51 -0.77
C THR A 122 3.03 1.84 -0.22
N VAL A 123 3.82 2.58 0.56
CA VAL A 123 5.08 2.07 1.10
C VAL A 123 4.80 1.20 2.33
N VAL A 124 5.30 -0.03 2.32
CA VAL A 124 5.29 -0.92 3.48
C VAL A 124 6.65 -0.86 4.16
N ARG A 125 6.66 -0.54 5.46
CA ARG A 125 7.88 -0.44 6.27
C ARG A 125 7.92 -1.46 7.39
N GLY A 126 9.10 -2.03 7.62
CA GLY A 126 9.31 -2.99 8.71
C GLY A 126 8.58 -4.32 8.51
N PHE A 127 8.43 -4.78 7.27
CA PHE A 127 7.81 -6.07 6.94
C PHE A 127 8.80 -6.96 6.18
N GLY A 128 9.15 -8.11 6.74
CA GLY A 128 10.11 -9.03 6.16
C GLY A 128 11.55 -8.53 6.26
N GLU A 129 12.32 -8.67 5.18
CA GLU A 129 13.75 -8.28 5.15
C GLU A 129 13.98 -6.85 4.68
N SER A 130 13.08 -6.30 3.88
CA SER A 130 13.20 -4.96 3.32
C SER A 130 12.73 -3.92 4.32
N TRP A 131 13.54 -2.88 4.53
CA TRP A 131 13.14 -1.77 5.39
C TRP A 131 11.92 -1.02 4.84
N GLU A 132 11.95 -0.70 3.55
CA GLU A 132 10.82 -0.15 2.79
C GLU A 132 10.66 -0.91 1.48
N GLN A 133 9.42 -1.17 1.06
CA GLN A 133 9.07 -1.71 -0.24
C GLN A 133 7.65 -1.25 -0.63
N PRO A 134 7.35 -1.04 -1.92
CA PRO A 134 5.98 -0.74 -2.34
C PRO A 134 5.08 -1.96 -2.16
N LEU A 135 3.79 -1.72 -1.90
CA LEU A 135 2.79 -2.76 -1.70
C LEU A 135 2.69 -3.70 -2.91
N SER A 136 2.92 -3.19 -4.13
CA SER A 136 2.97 -3.98 -5.37
C SER A 136 4.11 -4.99 -5.46
N ASP A 137 5.15 -4.86 -4.64
CA ASP A 137 6.21 -5.87 -4.58
C ASP A 137 5.74 -7.11 -3.82
N ILE A 138 4.83 -6.92 -2.86
CA ILE A 138 4.20 -7.96 -2.03
C ILE A 138 3.01 -8.58 -2.77
N PHE A 139 2.14 -7.75 -3.36
CA PHE A 139 0.94 -8.17 -4.09
C PHE A 139 1.14 -7.97 -5.59
N THR A 140 1.48 -9.05 -6.30
CA THR A 140 1.83 -9.01 -7.73
C THR A 140 0.67 -8.60 -8.63
N ASP A 141 -0.57 -8.82 -8.20
CA ASP A 141 -1.79 -8.39 -8.87
C ASP A 141 -1.99 -6.87 -8.87
N MET A 142 -1.28 -6.14 -8.01
CA MET A 142 -1.26 -4.67 -8.00
C MET A 142 -0.23 -4.06 -8.94
N ARG A 143 0.66 -4.86 -9.55
CA ARG A 143 1.65 -4.35 -10.49
C ARG A 143 0.93 -3.89 -11.75
N GLU A 144 1.18 -2.65 -12.17
CA GLU A 144 0.72 -2.21 -13.47
C GLU A 144 1.27 -3.19 -14.53
N PRO A 145 0.45 -3.64 -15.49
CA PRO A 145 0.93 -4.49 -16.56
C PRO A 145 2.08 -3.75 -17.24
N GLU A 146 3.25 -4.39 -17.33
CA GLU A 146 4.42 -3.80 -17.98
C GLU A 146 3.98 -3.23 -19.33
N GLN A 147 4.06 -1.91 -19.48
CA GLN A 147 3.84 -1.28 -20.78
C GLN A 147 4.97 -1.72 -21.68
N LYS A 148 4.79 -2.84 -22.39
CA LYS A 148 5.66 -3.22 -23.49
C LYS A 148 5.72 -2.00 -24.41
N PRO A 149 6.90 -1.44 -24.68
CA PRO A 149 6.99 -0.27 -25.54
C PRO A 149 6.32 -0.64 -26.86
N SER A 150 5.27 0.10 -27.21
CA SER A 150 4.55 -0.11 -28.47
C SER A 150 5.58 -0.15 -29.60
N VAL A 151 5.46 -1.14 -30.48
CA VAL A 151 6.29 -1.29 -31.70
C VAL A 151 6.31 0.04 -32.49
N ARG A 152 5.23 0.82 -32.43
CA ARG A 152 5.10 2.15 -33.06
C ARG A 152 6.04 3.20 -32.47
N ARG A 153 6.36 3.11 -31.17
CA ARG A 153 7.31 3.99 -30.46
C ARG A 153 8.76 3.58 -30.71
N GLN A 154 8.99 2.30 -30.99
CA GLN A 154 10.30 1.77 -31.41
C GLN A 154 10.60 2.11 -32.89
N LEU A 155 9.61 1.99 -33.78
CA LEU A 155 9.75 2.35 -35.21
C LEU A 155 10.04 3.84 -35.42
N LYS A 156 9.52 4.73 -34.56
CA LYS A 156 9.85 6.17 -34.60
C LYS A 156 11.29 6.51 -34.16
N LYS A 157 12.03 5.57 -33.58
CA LYS A 157 13.43 5.76 -33.17
C LYS A 157 14.44 5.28 -34.21
N GLN A 158 14.01 4.66 -35.31
CA GLN A 158 14.92 4.38 -36.41
C GLN A 158 15.13 5.66 -37.23
N PRO A 159 16.37 6.14 -37.44
CA PRO A 159 16.62 7.15 -38.44
C PRO A 159 16.25 6.56 -39.81
N GLU A 160 15.46 7.29 -40.60
CA GLU A 160 15.17 6.92 -41.98
C GLU A 160 16.47 6.67 -42.72
N ALA A 161 16.74 5.40 -43.03
CA ALA A 161 17.87 5.02 -43.87
C ALA A 161 17.65 5.67 -45.24
N LYS A 162 18.46 6.68 -45.57
CA LYS A 162 18.48 7.33 -46.88
C LYS A 162 18.64 6.27 -47.97
N ALA A 163 17.56 5.99 -48.69
CA ALA A 163 17.58 5.18 -49.89
C ALA A 163 18.43 5.89 -50.95
N THR A 164 19.68 5.45 -51.11
CA THR A 164 20.56 5.94 -52.16
C THR A 164 20.20 5.19 -53.43
N ARG A 165 19.36 5.78 -54.29
CA ARG A 165 19.06 5.25 -55.63
C ARG A 165 20.32 5.33 -56.48
N GLN A 166 21.00 4.20 -56.67
CA GLN A 166 21.99 4.05 -57.75
C GLN A 166 21.23 4.04 -59.09
N LYS A 167 21.46 5.06 -59.93
CA LYS A 167 21.07 5.04 -61.33
C LYS A 167 22.16 4.31 -62.12
N THR A 168 21.87 3.11 -62.60
CA THR A 168 22.66 2.43 -63.64
C THR A 168 22.25 2.98 -65.00
N ASN A 169 23.13 3.75 -65.64
CA ASN A 169 23.04 4.09 -67.05
C ASN A 169 23.46 2.87 -67.87
N HIS A 170 22.55 2.30 -68.65
CA HIS A 170 22.91 1.48 -69.80
C HIS A 170 22.54 2.24 -71.07
N GLN A 171 23.56 2.80 -71.71
CA GLN A 171 23.52 3.12 -73.14
C GLN A 171 23.44 1.80 -73.91
N GLN A 172 22.47 1.70 -74.83
CA GLN A 172 22.53 0.76 -75.93
C GLN A 172 22.66 1.59 -77.21
N GLU A 173 23.84 1.52 -77.83
CA GLU A 173 24.01 1.77 -79.26
C GLU A 173 23.46 0.56 -80.03
N ARG A 174 22.57 0.83 -80.98
CA ARG A 174 22.71 0.44 -82.39
C ARG A 174 21.62 1.09 -83.24
#